data_AF-A0AA35PK90-F1
#
_entry.id   AF-A0AA35PK90-F1
#
_cell.length_a   1.000
_cell.length_b   1.000
_cell.length_c   1.000
_cell.angle_alpha   90.00
_cell.angle_beta   90.00
_cell.angle_gamma   90.00
#
_symmetry.space_group_name_H-M   'P 1'
#
loop_
_entity.id
_entity.type
_entity.pdbx_description
1 polymer ?
#
loop_
_entity_poly.entity_id
_entity_poly.type
_entity_poly.pdbx_seq_one_letter_code
_entity_poly.pdbx_strand_id
1 'polypeptide(L)'
;VKEFHHFLLNLNPHSEADGFIRLFWQQAFGCQFLDVETEEGSCTGEEKLESLPGAFFEMQMTSQSYSIYNAVYAVAHALHAMFVKEHTFSLLQPFLRNILFNNSAGTLCFFNEKRELEGGFDIINWVTFPNKSFLRVKVGKMDPQAPLGSDFSIDEKSITWHQSFNQ
;
A
#
# COMPACT_ATOMS: atom_id res chain seq x y z
N VAL A 1 6.61 -4.10 -2.50
CA VAL A 1 7.62 -4.00 -1.42
C VAL A 1 7.70 -5.35 -0.71
N LYS A 2 8.89 -5.97 -0.66
CA LYS A 2 9.03 -7.39 -0.27
C LYS A 2 8.61 -7.68 1.18
N GLU A 3 8.80 -6.73 2.08
CA GLU A 3 8.56 -6.93 3.52
C GLU A 3 7.18 -6.47 4.00
N PHE A 4 6.36 -5.88 3.12
CA PHE A 4 5.06 -5.32 3.53
C PHE A 4 4.12 -6.37 4.11
N HIS A 5 4.01 -7.53 3.45
CA HIS A 5 3.17 -8.62 3.93
C HIS A 5 3.65 -9.15 5.28
N HIS A 6 4.97 -9.36 5.42
CA HIS A 6 5.57 -9.79 6.67
C HIS A 6 5.37 -8.77 7.80
N PHE A 7 5.46 -7.47 7.51
CA PHE A 7 5.15 -6.42 8.47
C PHE A 7 3.71 -6.54 9.00
N LEU A 8 2.73 -6.74 8.11
CA LEU A 8 1.33 -6.90 8.50
C LEU A 8 1.10 -8.13 9.39
N LEU A 9 1.76 -9.25 9.10
CA LEU A 9 1.65 -10.49 9.90
C LEU A 9 2.22 -10.37 11.32
N ASN A 10 3.15 -9.43 11.53
CA ASN A 10 3.78 -9.22 12.84
C ASN A 10 3.21 -8.02 13.60
N LEU A 11 2.05 -7.51 13.19
CA LEU A 11 1.36 -6.46 13.94
C LEU A 11 0.91 -7.02 15.29
N ASN A 12 1.23 -6.29 16.35
CA ASN A 12 0.82 -6.64 17.71
C ASN A 12 -0.22 -5.62 18.20
N PRO A 13 -1.51 -6.01 18.31
CA PRO A 13 -2.57 -5.10 18.75
C PRO A 13 -2.54 -4.79 20.26
N HIS A 14 -1.70 -5.49 21.04
CA HIS A 14 -1.44 -5.17 22.45
C HIS A 14 -0.33 -4.13 22.64
N SER A 15 0.35 -3.71 21.57
CA SER A 15 1.38 -2.69 21.66
C SER A 15 0.77 -1.36 22.10
N GLU A 16 1.16 -0.86 23.28
CA GLU A 16 0.70 0.44 23.80
C GLU A 16 1.16 1.63 22.95
N ALA A 17 2.15 1.43 22.08
CA ALA A 17 2.70 2.49 21.24
C ALA A 17 1.73 2.96 20.14
N ASP A 18 0.74 2.14 19.76
CA ASP A 18 -0.15 2.43 18.65
C ASP A 18 -1.63 2.10 18.99
N GLY A 19 -2.32 3.10 19.55
CA GLY A 19 -3.75 3.00 19.83
C GLY A 19 -4.62 2.82 18.58
N PHE A 20 -4.12 3.16 17.39
CA PHE A 20 -4.86 2.95 16.14
C PHE A 20 -4.93 1.47 15.77
N ILE A 21 -3.83 0.71 15.93
CA ILE A 21 -3.84 -0.73 15.67
C ILE A 21 -4.86 -1.44 16.57
N ARG A 22 -4.93 -1.07 17.85
CA ARG A 22 -5.91 -1.62 18.80
C ARG A 22 -7.34 -1.39 18.32
N LEU A 23 -7.68 -0.15 17.97
CA LEU A 23 -9.02 0.22 17.47
C LEU A 23 -9.36 -0.49 16.16
N PHE A 24 -8.41 -0.54 15.23
CA PHE A 24 -8.55 -1.25 13.97
C PHE A 24 -8.86 -2.73 14.21
N TRP A 25 -8.15 -3.39 15.12
CA TRP A 25 -8.34 -4.81 15.43
C TRP A 25 -9.75 -5.09 15.98
N GLN A 26 -10.20 -4.27 16.94
CA GLN A 26 -11.55 -4.37 17.51
C GLN A 26 -12.63 -4.24 16.43
N GLN A 27 -12.47 -3.29 15.52
CA GLN A 27 -13.41 -3.09 14.42
C GLN A 27 -13.36 -4.21 13.37
N ALA A 28 -12.16 -4.67 13.04
CA ALA A 28 -11.94 -5.70 12.01
C ALA A 28 -12.53 -7.06 12.41
N PHE A 29 -12.36 -7.44 13.67
CA PHE A 29 -12.78 -8.74 14.18
C PHE A 29 -14.07 -8.68 15.01
N GLY A 30 -14.63 -7.49 15.24
CA GLY A 30 -15.87 -7.33 16.00
C GLY A 30 -15.74 -7.72 17.47
N CYS A 31 -14.55 -7.53 18.06
CA CYS A 31 -14.21 -7.91 19.42
C CYS A 31 -13.77 -6.69 20.25
N GLN A 32 -13.56 -6.88 21.55
CA GLN A 32 -13.03 -5.83 22.43
C GLN A 32 -11.82 -6.28 23.24
N PHE A 33 -10.80 -5.44 23.38
CA PHE A 33 -9.73 -5.66 24.37
C PHE A 33 -10.25 -5.24 25.73
N LEU A 34 -10.70 -6.22 26.52
CA LEU A 34 -11.16 -6.06 27.90
C LEU A 34 -10.01 -6.36 28.87
N ASP A 35 -9.98 -5.69 30.01
CA ASP A 35 -8.98 -5.94 31.07
C ASP A 35 -9.23 -7.28 31.82
N VAL A 36 -10.31 -8.00 31.49
CA VAL A 36 -10.72 -9.25 32.15
C VAL A 36 -10.78 -10.36 31.11
N GLU A 37 -9.89 -11.36 31.24
CA GLU A 37 -9.56 -12.41 30.25
C GLU A 37 -10.69 -13.39 29.88
N THR A 38 -11.92 -13.24 30.39
CA THR A 38 -12.86 -14.38 30.48
C THR A 38 -14.21 -14.25 29.76
N GLU A 39 -14.40 -13.29 28.85
CA GLU A 39 -15.69 -13.17 28.14
C GLU A 39 -15.63 -13.61 26.66
N GLU A 40 -16.67 -14.33 26.23
CA GLU A 40 -17.00 -14.53 24.83
C GLU A 40 -17.12 -13.16 24.14
N GLY A 41 -16.20 -12.86 23.21
CA GLY A 41 -16.16 -11.58 22.49
C GLY A 41 -14.94 -10.69 22.77
N SER A 42 -13.98 -11.15 23.59
CA SER A 42 -12.70 -10.45 23.75
C SER A 42 -11.76 -10.66 22.55
N CYS A 43 -10.94 -9.66 22.24
CA CYS A 43 -9.85 -9.81 21.27
C CYS A 43 -8.67 -10.52 21.93
N THR A 44 -8.18 -11.58 21.30
CA THR A 44 -7.02 -12.37 21.75
C THR A 44 -5.70 -11.81 21.26
N GLY A 45 -5.72 -10.99 20.20
CA GLY A 45 -4.55 -10.50 19.49
C GLY A 45 -3.88 -11.55 18.58
N GLU A 46 -4.41 -12.77 18.52
CA GLU A 46 -3.95 -13.84 17.63
C GLU A 46 -4.83 -13.99 16.38
N GLU A 47 -5.82 -13.10 16.21
CA GLU A 47 -6.67 -13.10 15.04
C GLU A 47 -5.85 -12.86 13.76
N LYS A 48 -6.23 -13.54 12.67
CA LYS A 48 -5.48 -13.51 11.42
C LYS A 48 -6.03 -12.45 10.49
N LEU A 49 -5.23 -11.45 10.14
CA LEU A 49 -5.60 -10.44 9.14
C LEU A 49 -5.93 -11.07 7.78
N GLU A 50 -5.33 -12.22 7.44
CA GLU A 50 -5.65 -12.93 6.20
C GLU A 50 -7.06 -13.52 6.18
N SER A 51 -7.72 -13.63 7.34
CA SER A 51 -9.12 -14.09 7.40
C SER A 51 -10.12 -13.00 7.03
N LEU A 52 -9.69 -11.73 7.01
CA LEU A 52 -10.55 -10.61 6.64
C LEU A 52 -10.87 -10.66 5.14
N PRO A 53 -12.10 -10.29 4.73
CA PRO A 53 -12.42 -10.13 3.32
C PRO A 53 -11.47 -9.14 2.67
N GLY A 54 -10.95 -9.44 1.47
CA GLY A 54 -10.09 -8.51 0.72
C GLY A 54 -10.76 -7.16 0.41
N ALA A 55 -12.10 -7.13 0.41
CA ALA A 55 -12.90 -5.91 0.32
C ALA A 55 -12.75 -4.98 1.53
N PHE A 56 -12.44 -5.56 2.69
CA PHE A 56 -12.26 -4.86 3.95
C PHE A 56 -10.79 -4.54 4.18
N PHE A 57 -9.89 -5.51 3.98
CA PHE A 57 -8.45 -5.31 4.20
C PHE A 57 -7.60 -6.12 3.21
N GLU A 58 -6.63 -5.46 2.58
CA GLU A 58 -5.72 -6.09 1.63
C GLU A 58 -4.37 -6.38 2.26
N MET A 59 -4.00 -7.67 2.28
CA MET A 59 -2.68 -8.13 2.74
C MET A 59 -1.53 -7.80 1.77
N GLN A 60 -1.86 -7.28 0.59
CA GLN A 60 -0.89 -6.85 -0.42
C GLN A 60 -0.82 -5.33 -0.48
N MET A 61 0.33 -4.82 -0.90
CA MET A 61 0.54 -3.38 -0.99
C MET A 61 -0.29 -2.79 -2.13
N THR A 62 -1.27 -1.96 -1.79
CA THR A 62 -2.07 -1.24 -2.77
C THR A 62 -1.27 -0.09 -3.40
N SER A 63 -1.76 0.46 -4.52
CA SER A 63 -1.18 1.66 -5.12
C SER A 63 -1.15 2.84 -4.14
N GLN A 64 -2.18 2.99 -3.31
CA GLN A 64 -2.25 4.04 -2.28
C GLN A 64 -1.19 3.83 -1.20
N SER A 65 -1.08 2.60 -0.67
CA SER A 65 -0.06 2.23 0.32
C SER A 65 1.35 2.45 -0.23
N TYR A 66 1.57 2.14 -1.51
CA TYR A 66 2.85 2.36 -2.19
C TYR A 66 3.18 3.85 -2.35
N SER A 67 2.19 4.70 -2.66
CA SER A 67 2.39 6.15 -2.69
C SER A 67 2.78 6.72 -1.32
N ILE A 68 2.15 6.24 -0.23
CA ILE A 68 2.52 6.64 1.14
C ILE A 68 3.95 6.20 1.45
N TYR A 69 4.30 4.96 1.13
CA TYR A 69 5.66 4.43 1.30
C TYR A 69 6.70 5.30 0.57
N ASN A 70 6.45 5.66 -0.69
CA ASN A 70 7.35 6.53 -1.45
C ASN A 70 7.43 7.95 -0.90
N ALA A 71 6.33 8.50 -0.37
CA ALA A 71 6.32 9.83 0.24
C ALA A 71 7.19 9.89 1.51
N VAL A 72 7.13 8.85 2.35
CA VAL A 72 8.01 8.75 3.54
C VAL A 72 9.48 8.64 3.12
N TYR A 73 9.78 7.83 2.12
CA TYR A 73 11.14 7.70 1.59
C TYR A 73 11.65 9.02 0.98
N ALA A 74 10.81 9.74 0.25
CA ALA A 74 11.16 11.05 -0.31
C ALA A 74 11.60 12.04 0.78
N VAL A 75 10.85 12.10 1.89
CA VAL A 75 11.20 12.93 3.05
C VAL A 75 12.50 12.45 3.69
N ALA A 76 12.67 11.14 3.90
CA ALA A 76 13.89 10.58 4.48
C ALA A 76 15.14 10.88 3.63
N HIS A 77 15.06 10.73 2.31
CA HIS A 77 16.13 11.07 1.39
C HIS A 77 16.44 12.56 1.38
N ALA A 78 15.42 13.43 1.42
CA ALA A 78 15.61 14.87 1.50
C ALA A 78 16.29 15.29 2.81
N LEU A 79 15.86 14.72 3.94
CA LEU A 79 16.49 14.94 5.26
C LEU A 79 17.94 14.46 5.26
N HIS A 80 18.22 13.29 4.67
CA HIS A 80 19.58 12.76 4.57
C HIS A 80 20.47 13.68 3.71
N ALA A 81 19.99 14.12 2.55
CA ALA A 81 20.73 15.03 1.68
C ALA A 81 21.02 16.38 2.38
N MET A 82 20.07 16.89 3.16
CA MET A 82 20.24 18.09 3.97
C MET A 82 21.28 17.90 5.06
N PHE A 83 21.21 16.79 5.81
CA PHE A 83 22.18 16.48 6.83
C PHE A 83 23.61 16.38 6.28
N VAL A 84 23.79 15.68 5.15
CA VAL A 84 25.10 15.51 4.52
C VAL A 84 25.66 16.82 3.98
N LYS A 85 24.82 17.68 3.38
CA LYS A 85 25.29 18.94 2.76
C LYS A 85 25.48 20.06 3.76
N GLU A 86 24.50 20.31 4.61
CA GLU A 86 24.45 21.52 5.45
C GLU A 86 24.75 21.25 6.92
N HIS A 87 24.84 19.97 7.35
CA HIS A 87 25.04 19.56 8.74
C HIS A 87 24.11 20.26 9.75
N THR A 88 22.99 20.81 9.25
CA THR A 88 22.01 21.59 9.97
C THR A 88 20.63 21.21 9.44
N PHE A 89 19.62 21.26 10.31
CA PHE A 89 18.23 21.07 9.92
C PHE A 89 17.63 22.41 9.53
N SER A 90 17.93 22.84 8.30
CA SER A 90 17.39 24.06 7.69
C SER A 90 16.04 23.76 6.99
N LEU A 91 15.63 24.58 6.03
CA LEU A 91 14.40 24.37 5.27
C LEU A 91 14.50 23.09 4.44
N LEU A 92 13.59 22.12 4.65
CA LEU A 92 13.56 20.85 3.91
C LEU A 92 13.14 21.01 2.43
N GLN A 93 12.35 22.04 2.13
CA GLN A 93 11.71 22.28 0.83
C GLN A 93 12.68 22.22 -0.38
N PRO A 94 13.88 22.86 -0.35
CA PRO A 94 14.86 22.80 -1.44
C PRO A 94 15.41 21.39 -1.70
N PHE A 95 15.57 20.58 -0.65
CA PHE A 95 16.02 19.20 -0.76
C PHE A 95 14.92 18.30 -1.30
N LEU A 96 13.68 18.50 -0.84
CA LEU A 96 12.52 17.73 -1.30
C LEU A 96 12.25 17.94 -2.80
N ARG A 97 12.45 19.15 -3.32
CA ARG A 97 12.26 19.45 -4.75
C ARG A 97 13.21 18.70 -5.69
N ASN A 98 14.38 18.31 -5.19
CA ASN A 98 15.46 17.74 -6.00
C ASN A 98 15.75 16.29 -5.62
N ILE A 99 14.75 15.57 -5.11
CA ILE A 99 14.90 14.15 -4.78
C ILE A 99 15.10 13.33 -6.05
N LEU A 100 16.05 12.41 -5.97
CA LEU A 100 16.31 11.39 -6.98
C LEU A 100 16.85 10.17 -6.25
N PHE A 101 16.05 9.11 -6.17
CA PHE A 101 16.45 7.88 -5.50
C PHE A 101 15.73 6.67 -6.08
N ASN A 102 16.32 5.48 -5.92
CA ASN A 102 15.62 4.23 -6.17
C ASN A 102 15.01 3.74 -4.85
N ASN A 103 13.73 3.43 -4.86
CA ASN A 103 13.09 2.82 -3.69
C ASN A 103 13.44 1.31 -3.59
N SER A 104 13.00 0.65 -2.51
CA SER A 104 13.28 -0.79 -2.31
C SER A 104 12.64 -1.72 -3.35
N ALA A 105 11.67 -1.20 -4.12
CA ALA A 105 11.06 -1.92 -5.23
C ALA A 105 11.82 -1.74 -6.55
N GLY A 106 12.93 -0.99 -6.56
CA GLY A 106 13.73 -0.73 -7.75
C GLY A 106 13.12 0.32 -8.69
N THR A 107 12.14 1.08 -8.20
CA THR A 107 11.53 2.19 -8.96
C THR A 107 12.30 3.48 -8.70
N LEU A 108 12.65 4.20 -9.77
CA LEU A 108 13.24 5.52 -9.68
C LEU A 108 12.16 6.54 -9.30
N CYS A 109 12.38 7.26 -8.20
CA CYS A 109 11.47 8.28 -7.68
C CYS A 109 12.11 9.67 -7.83
N PHE A 110 11.44 10.55 -8.58
CA PHE A 110 11.82 11.95 -8.78
C PHE A 110 10.58 12.79 -9.11
N PHE A 111 10.66 14.10 -8.88
CA PHE A 111 9.63 15.04 -9.31
C PHE A 111 9.91 15.54 -10.73
N ASN A 112 8.89 15.55 -11.59
CA ASN A 112 8.96 16.17 -12.91
C ASN A 112 9.00 17.71 -12.81
N GLU A 113 9.07 18.40 -13.95
CA GLU A 113 9.11 19.87 -14.01
C GLU A 113 7.88 20.54 -13.37
N LYS A 114 6.73 19.85 -13.35
CA LYS A 114 5.48 20.30 -12.72
C LYS A 114 5.42 20.00 -11.23
N ARG A 115 6.46 19.39 -10.65
CA ARG A 115 6.55 18.92 -9.25
C ARG A 115 5.59 17.77 -8.95
N GLU A 116 5.32 16.95 -9.95
CA GLU A 116 4.49 15.76 -9.86
C GLU A 116 5.39 14.53 -9.89
N LEU A 117 5.04 13.52 -9.10
CA LEU A 117 5.65 12.20 -9.21
C LEU A 117 4.84 11.42 -10.25
N GLU A 118 5.30 11.38 -11.49
CA GLU A 118 4.68 10.55 -12.51
C GLU A 118 4.99 9.08 -12.22
N GLY A 119 3.93 8.30 -11.98
CA GLY A 119 4.00 6.87 -11.78
C GLY A 119 3.19 6.13 -12.83
N GLY A 120 3.60 4.92 -13.15
CA GLY A 120 2.76 3.99 -13.90
C GLY A 120 1.53 3.58 -13.10
N PHE A 121 0.48 3.16 -13.80
CA PHE A 121 -0.76 2.66 -13.24
C PHE A 121 -0.90 1.17 -13.52
N ASP A 122 -1.36 0.41 -12.53
CA ASP A 122 -1.77 -0.97 -12.75
C ASP A 122 -3.23 -1.01 -13.20
N ILE A 123 -3.52 -1.83 -14.21
CA ILE A 123 -4.89 -2.10 -14.65
C ILE A 123 -5.40 -3.30 -13.85
N ILE A 124 -6.43 -3.08 -13.06
CA ILE A 124 -6.98 -4.06 -12.12
C ILE A 124 -8.37 -4.49 -12.59
N ASN A 125 -8.55 -5.80 -12.79
CA ASN A 125 -9.86 -6.41 -12.98
C ASN A 125 -10.44 -6.84 -11.63
N TRP A 126 -11.71 -6.48 -11.37
CA TRP A 126 -12.43 -6.84 -10.15
C TRP A 126 -13.30 -8.06 -10.44
N VAL A 127 -12.84 -9.23 -9.99
CA VAL A 127 -13.55 -10.50 -10.18
C VAL A 127 -14.51 -10.71 -9.01
N THR A 128 -15.80 -10.51 -9.25
CA THR A 128 -16.85 -10.71 -8.24
C THR A 128 -17.33 -12.16 -8.25
N PHE A 129 -17.36 -12.79 -7.07
CA PHE A 129 -17.83 -14.15 -6.88
C PHE A 129 -19.33 -14.19 -6.48
N PRO A 130 -20.04 -15.33 -6.66
CA PRO A 130 -21.45 -15.46 -6.31
C PRO A 130 -21.79 -15.14 -4.84
N ASN A 131 -20.83 -15.32 -3.93
CA ASN A 131 -20.96 -14.96 -2.50
C ASN A 131 -20.75 -13.46 -2.23
N LYS A 132 -20.73 -12.61 -3.26
CA LYS A 132 -20.49 -11.16 -3.21
C LYS A 132 -19.08 -10.75 -2.76
N SER A 133 -18.15 -11.69 -2.58
CA SER A 133 -16.74 -11.33 -2.41
C SER A 133 -16.14 -10.93 -3.75
N PHE A 134 -15.01 -10.24 -3.74
CA PHE A 134 -14.27 -9.93 -4.95
C PHE A 134 -12.76 -10.13 -4.77
N LEU A 135 -12.10 -10.42 -5.88
CA LEU A 135 -10.65 -10.46 -5.99
C LEU A 135 -10.18 -9.41 -7.00
N ARG A 136 -9.17 -8.64 -6.62
CA ARG A 136 -8.49 -7.70 -7.51
C ARG A 136 -7.33 -8.41 -8.19
N VAL A 137 -7.39 -8.52 -9.50
CA VAL A 137 -6.36 -9.17 -10.31
C VAL A 137 -5.73 -8.13 -11.21
N LYS A 138 -4.40 -8.01 -11.20
CA LYS A 138 -3.68 -7.19 -12.15
C LYS A 138 -3.72 -7.86 -13.53
N VAL A 139 -4.29 -7.16 -14.50
CA VAL A 139 -4.46 -7.64 -15.88
C VAL A 139 -3.66 -6.81 -16.88
N GLY A 140 -2.97 -5.77 -16.42
CA GLY A 140 -2.21 -4.89 -17.29
C GLY A 140 -1.53 -3.77 -16.51
N LYS A 141 -0.95 -2.85 -17.27
CA LYS A 141 -0.33 -1.63 -16.76
C LYS A 141 -0.28 -0.54 -17.83
N MET A 142 -0.21 0.69 -17.36
CA MET A 142 0.10 1.87 -18.14
C MET A 142 1.37 2.52 -17.58
N ASP A 143 2.36 2.79 -18.40
CA ASP A 143 3.63 3.41 -18.01
C ASP A 143 3.89 4.66 -18.86
N PRO A 144 3.62 5.87 -18.33
CA PRO A 144 3.83 7.12 -19.05
C PRO A 144 5.29 7.36 -19.48
N GLN A 145 6.26 6.66 -18.88
CA GLN A 145 7.68 6.80 -19.15
C GLN A 145 8.19 5.79 -20.18
N ALA A 146 7.35 4.85 -20.62
CA ALA A 146 7.72 3.86 -21.63
C ALA A 146 7.70 4.45 -23.06
N PRO A 147 8.46 3.87 -24.00
CA PRO A 147 8.39 4.26 -25.40
C PRO A 147 6.97 4.20 -25.97
N LEU A 148 6.65 5.11 -26.90
CA LEU A 148 5.39 5.12 -27.65
C LEU A 148 5.01 3.72 -28.16
N GLY A 149 3.82 3.25 -27.80
CA GLY A 149 3.30 1.93 -28.17
C GLY A 149 3.64 0.81 -27.18
N SER A 150 4.41 1.09 -26.13
CA SER A 150 4.66 0.20 -24.99
C SER A 150 4.25 0.80 -23.64
N ASP A 151 3.68 2.00 -23.69
CA ASP A 151 3.08 2.75 -22.59
C ASP A 151 1.78 2.12 -22.08
N PHE A 152 1.17 1.22 -22.85
CA PHE A 152 0.00 0.46 -22.45
C PHE A 152 0.19 -1.03 -22.71
N SER A 153 -0.18 -1.87 -21.75
CA SER A 153 -0.22 -3.32 -21.91
C SER A 153 -1.39 -3.91 -21.15
N ILE A 154 -2.09 -4.85 -21.79
CA ILE A 154 -3.19 -5.59 -21.20
C ILE A 154 -3.10 -7.05 -21.63
N ASP A 155 -3.26 -7.96 -20.68
CA ASP A 155 -3.37 -9.40 -20.92
C ASP A 155 -4.84 -9.80 -20.90
N GLU A 156 -5.47 -9.83 -22.07
CA GLU A 156 -6.88 -10.18 -22.21
C GLU A 156 -7.23 -11.56 -21.64
N LYS A 157 -6.28 -12.50 -21.64
CA LYS A 157 -6.50 -13.86 -21.12
C LYS A 157 -6.62 -13.89 -19.60
N SER A 158 -6.10 -12.87 -18.92
CA SER A 158 -6.18 -12.73 -17.47
C SER A 158 -7.47 -12.03 -17.01
N ILE A 159 -8.26 -11.49 -17.95
CA ILE A 159 -9.50 -10.78 -17.64
C ILE A 159 -10.65 -11.77 -17.47
N THR A 160 -11.35 -11.67 -16.34
CA THR A 160 -12.62 -12.35 -16.11
C THR A 160 -13.75 -11.35 -16.26
N TRP A 161 -14.57 -11.50 -17.29
CA TRP A 161 -15.75 -10.69 -17.51
C TRP A 161 -16.94 -11.19 -16.68
N HIS A 162 -17.80 -10.27 -16.26
CA HIS A 162 -19.05 -10.64 -15.60
C HIS A 162 -20.00 -11.33 -16.60
N GLN A 163 -20.79 -12.31 -16.15
CA GLN A 163 -21.68 -13.12 -17.01
C GLN A 163 -22.72 -12.30 -17.79
N SER A 164 -23.01 -11.07 -17.36
CA SER A 164 -23.91 -10.15 -18.08
C SER A 164 -23.29 -9.56 -19.35
N PHE A 165 -21.97 -9.59 -19.48
CA PHE A 165 -21.29 -9.21 -20.71
C PHE A 165 -21.30 -10.46 -21.61
N ASN A 166 -22.24 -10.51 -22.55
CA ASN A 166 -22.29 -11.56 -23.56
C ASN A 166 -20.98 -11.55 -24.37
N GLN A 167 -20.18 -12.60 -24.21
CA GLN A 167 -19.09 -12.97 -25.13
C GLN A 167 -19.52 -14.15 -25.98
#